data_AF-A0A1Q3B9F8-F1
#
_entry.id   AF-A0A1Q3B9F8-F1
#
_cell.length_a   1.000
_cell.length_b   1.000
_cell.length_c   1.000
_cell.angle_alpha   90.00
_cell.angle_beta   90.00
_cell.angle_gamma   90.00
#
_symmetry.space_group_name_H-M   'P 1'
#
loop_
_entity.id
_entity.type
_entity.pdbx_description
1 polymer ?
#
loop_
_entity_poly.entity_id
_entity_poly.type
_entity_poly.pdbx_seq_one_letter_code
_entity_poly.pdbx_strand_id
1 'polypeptide(L)'
;RYEEDLWTYIARFLDGKSLVKLSTTCKWFNGFVMHDSIWKFACIRDLQVPAPTHVAFNWINLYASAFDGSHSYLFRQQDKHIDWMRIGAFFLDSPVVILTDSLCLPMKISREETTKKTLESCGTCLLKNIKTGIWIADLQLVRCPVCEQNGCDGTMQTLDARHIELFLCEGFQDGSWEYDLIGSHQTVKNIEAASGAIFNVKRIKDRSAAGIFNLKSWIGRSDDWQPKAVITFHSVAVNTNLQENEGLLVKYHAMKAGTEGEIVSIRISQQLL
;
A
#
# COMPACT_ATOMS: atom_id res chain seq x y z
N ARG A 1 7.89 -20.97 38.35
CA ARG A 1 7.65 -19.53 38.10
C ARG A 1 8.19 -19.25 36.71
N TYR A 2 7.37 -18.72 35.79
CA TYR A 2 7.85 -18.39 34.45
C TYR A 2 8.62 -17.06 34.52
N GLU A 3 9.79 -16.97 33.89
CA GLU A 3 10.57 -15.73 33.76
C GLU A 3 9.97 -14.86 32.64
N GLU A 4 9.43 -13.71 33.01
CA GLU A 4 8.70 -12.82 32.10
C GLU A 4 9.60 -12.27 30.98
N ASP A 5 10.85 -11.91 31.30
CA ASP A 5 11.81 -11.38 30.32
C ASP A 5 12.19 -12.43 29.26
N LEU A 6 12.39 -13.68 29.69
CA LEU A 6 12.74 -14.78 28.77
C LEU A 6 11.59 -15.07 27.81
N TRP A 7 10.36 -15.17 28.32
CA TRP A 7 9.20 -15.40 27.47
C TRP A 7 8.91 -14.23 26.54
N THR A 8 9.11 -12.99 27.00
CA THR A 8 9.03 -11.79 26.15
C THR A 8 10.02 -11.91 24.99
N TYR A 9 11.24 -12.37 25.25
CA TYR A 9 12.23 -12.57 24.20
C TYR A 9 11.84 -13.70 23.22
N ILE A 10 11.39 -14.85 23.72
CA ILE A 10 10.93 -15.98 22.90
C ILE A 10 9.76 -15.56 22.01
N ALA A 11 8.79 -14.81 22.55
CA ALA A 11 7.60 -14.37 21.84
C ALA A 11 7.91 -13.52 20.60
N ARG A 12 9.05 -12.81 20.60
CA ARG A 12 9.52 -12.05 19.41
C ARG A 12 9.81 -12.92 18.20
N PHE A 13 9.93 -14.24 18.37
CA PHE A 13 10.19 -15.19 17.30
C PHE A 13 8.96 -16.04 16.91
N LEU A 14 7.83 -15.86 17.62
CA LEU A 14 6.59 -16.60 17.34
C LEU A 14 5.68 -15.79 16.39
N ASP A 15 5.16 -16.42 15.33
CA ASP A 15 4.12 -15.84 14.48
C ASP A 15 2.79 -15.66 15.25
N GLY A 16 1.88 -14.84 14.71
CA GLY A 16 0.60 -14.58 15.36
C GLY A 16 -0.19 -15.87 15.68
N LYS A 17 -0.15 -16.86 14.79
CA LYS A 17 -0.80 -18.16 15.00
C LYS A 17 -0.20 -18.92 16.19
N SER A 18 1.13 -18.93 16.32
CA SER A 18 1.83 -19.58 17.43
C SER A 18 1.61 -18.83 18.74
N LEU A 19 1.55 -17.50 18.72
CA LEU A 19 1.21 -16.69 19.90
C LEU A 19 -0.19 -17.00 20.42
N VAL A 20 -1.19 -17.09 19.52
CA VAL A 20 -2.55 -17.48 19.89
C VAL A 20 -2.57 -18.89 20.46
N LYS A 21 -1.88 -19.85 19.83
CA LYS A 21 -1.76 -21.23 20.37
C LYS A 21 -1.09 -21.26 21.75
N LEU A 22 -0.07 -20.43 21.98
CA LEU A 22 0.56 -20.32 23.30
C LEU A 22 -0.42 -19.78 24.34
N SER A 23 -1.22 -18.78 23.98
CA SER A 23 -2.21 -18.16 24.87
C SER A 23 -3.28 -19.13 25.39
N THR A 24 -3.56 -20.23 24.68
CA THR A 24 -4.57 -21.23 25.07
C THR A 24 -4.03 -22.31 25.99
N THR A 25 -2.71 -22.35 26.23
CA THR A 25 -2.09 -23.41 27.05
C THR A 25 -2.31 -23.24 28.55
N CYS A 26 -2.29 -22.01 29.08
CA CYS A 26 -2.61 -21.73 30.48
C CYS A 26 -2.97 -20.25 30.71
N LYS A 27 -3.56 -19.94 31.88
CA LYS A 27 -3.95 -18.57 32.25
C LYS A 27 -2.77 -17.58 32.28
N TRP A 28 -1.58 -18.04 32.66
CA TRP A 28 -0.39 -17.20 32.69
C TRP A 28 0.02 -16.78 31.27
N PHE A 29 0.11 -17.73 30.34
CA PHE A 29 0.41 -17.44 28.94
C PHE A 29 -0.67 -16.62 28.27
N ASN A 30 -1.94 -16.81 28.64
CA ASN A 30 -3.02 -15.95 28.16
C ASN A 30 -2.76 -14.48 28.54
N GLY A 31 -2.54 -14.18 29.83
CA GLY A 31 -2.24 -12.83 30.28
C GLY A 31 -0.96 -12.25 29.66
N PHE A 32 0.08 -13.08 29.53
CA PHE A 32 1.34 -12.70 28.89
C PHE A 32 1.18 -12.34 27.41
N VAL A 33 0.51 -13.18 26.60
CA VAL A 33 0.32 -12.93 25.16
C VAL A 33 -0.60 -11.73 24.92
N MET A 34 -1.55 -11.45 25.81
CA MET A 34 -2.41 -10.27 25.70
C MET A 34 -1.68 -8.95 25.99
N HIS A 35 -0.42 -9.00 26.42
CA HIS A 35 0.37 -7.79 26.60
C HIS A 35 0.72 -7.14 25.25
N ASP A 36 0.42 -5.86 25.10
CA ASP A 36 0.45 -5.16 23.82
C ASP A 36 1.86 -5.10 23.19
N SER A 37 2.90 -5.06 24.01
CA SER A 37 4.30 -5.11 23.54
C SER A 37 4.65 -6.38 22.77
N ILE A 38 3.99 -7.52 23.06
CA ILE A 38 4.20 -8.78 22.33
C ILE A 38 3.73 -8.63 20.90
N TRP A 39 2.53 -8.08 20.71
CA TRP A 39 1.96 -7.82 19.40
C TRP A 39 2.68 -6.73 18.64
N LYS A 40 3.27 -5.74 19.33
CA LYS A 40 4.18 -4.78 18.72
C LYS A 40 5.35 -5.48 18.03
N PHE A 41 6.03 -6.38 18.75
CA PHE A 41 7.16 -7.12 18.19
C PHE A 41 6.74 -8.02 17.02
N ALA A 42 5.63 -8.76 17.17
CA ALA A 42 5.10 -9.60 16.10
C ALA A 42 4.75 -8.78 14.85
N CYS A 43 4.06 -7.65 15.01
CA CYS A 43 3.62 -6.79 13.92
C CYS A 43 4.81 -6.23 13.12
N ILE A 44 5.77 -5.63 13.82
CA ILE A 44 6.98 -5.05 13.21
C ILE A 44 7.80 -6.10 12.47
N ARG A 45 7.98 -7.28 13.07
CA ARG A 45 8.71 -8.39 12.45
C ARG A 45 8.01 -8.90 11.20
N ASP A 46 6.72 -9.22 11.30
CA ASP A 46 5.97 -9.86 10.21
C ASP A 46 5.74 -8.89 9.04
N LEU A 47 5.60 -7.60 9.32
CA LEU A 47 5.54 -6.55 8.31
C LEU A 47 6.92 -6.08 7.81
N GLN A 48 8.01 -6.45 8.48
CA GLN A 48 9.39 -6.07 8.16
C GLN A 48 9.60 -4.55 8.05
N VAL A 49 9.01 -3.79 8.97
CA VAL A 49 9.06 -2.31 9.02
C VAL A 49 9.62 -1.83 10.35
N PRO A 50 10.18 -0.61 10.46
CA PRO A 50 10.59 -0.05 11.74
C PRO A 50 9.40 0.25 12.66
N ALA A 51 9.69 0.35 13.97
CA ALA A 51 8.70 0.79 14.95
C ALA A 51 8.34 2.28 14.73
N PRO A 52 7.07 2.64 14.58
CA PRO A 52 6.64 4.04 14.65
C PRO A 52 6.86 4.60 16.05
N THR A 53 6.98 5.93 16.15
CA THR A 53 7.09 6.65 17.42
C THR A 53 5.80 6.55 18.23
N HIS A 54 4.66 6.59 17.55
CA HIS A 54 3.35 6.56 18.16
C HIS A 54 2.37 5.79 17.26
N VAL A 55 1.42 5.10 17.89
CA VAL A 55 0.23 4.53 17.26
C VAL A 55 -0.98 4.86 18.13
N ALA A 56 -2.12 5.12 17.50
CA ALA A 56 -3.38 5.48 18.16
C ALA A 56 -4.14 4.25 18.70
N PHE A 57 -3.83 3.05 18.18
CA PHE A 57 -4.53 1.81 18.52
C PHE A 57 -3.58 0.78 19.12
N ASN A 58 -4.14 -0.15 19.89
CA ASN A 58 -3.40 -1.29 20.46
C ASN A 58 -2.81 -2.16 19.34
N TRP A 59 -1.57 -2.60 19.54
CA TRP A 59 -0.83 -3.43 18.59
C TRP A 59 -1.50 -4.76 18.29
N ILE A 60 -2.23 -5.35 19.23
CA ILE A 60 -3.02 -6.57 18.97
C ILE A 60 -4.08 -6.33 17.89
N ASN A 61 -4.77 -5.19 17.92
CA ASN A 61 -5.80 -4.84 16.94
C ASN A 61 -5.18 -4.45 15.60
N LEU A 62 -4.04 -3.76 15.62
CA LEU A 62 -3.27 -3.45 14.41
C LEU A 62 -2.76 -4.71 13.73
N TYR A 63 -2.25 -5.67 14.51
CA TYR A 63 -1.84 -6.96 13.97
C TYR A 63 -3.04 -7.70 13.37
N ALA A 64 -4.14 -7.82 14.12
CA ALA A 64 -5.33 -8.51 13.64
C ALA A 64 -5.81 -7.93 12.29
N SER A 65 -6.05 -6.61 12.21
CA SER A 65 -6.53 -5.96 10.99
C SER A 65 -5.54 -5.99 9.81
N ALA A 66 -4.23 -5.98 10.08
CA ALA A 66 -3.22 -6.10 9.03
C ALA A 66 -3.19 -7.50 8.36
N PHE A 67 -3.65 -8.54 9.06
CA PHE A 67 -3.51 -9.94 8.66
C PHE A 67 -4.84 -10.72 8.54
N ASP A 68 -5.98 -10.15 8.93
CA ASP A 68 -7.31 -10.79 8.87
C ASP A 68 -8.00 -10.71 7.50
N GLY A 69 -7.46 -9.91 6.57
CA GLY A 69 -8.03 -9.70 5.23
C GLY A 69 -8.99 -8.51 5.10
N SER A 70 -9.34 -7.84 6.21
CA SER A 70 -10.22 -6.66 6.25
C SER A 70 -9.69 -5.47 5.45
N HIS A 71 -8.37 -5.46 5.22
CA HIS A 71 -7.69 -4.47 4.41
C HIS A 71 -7.86 -4.66 2.90
N SER A 72 -8.44 -5.74 2.38
CA SER A 72 -8.50 -5.97 0.92
C SER A 72 -9.56 -5.09 0.22
N TYR A 73 -9.44 -4.88 -1.10
CA TYR A 73 -10.46 -4.19 -1.92
C TYR A 73 -11.86 -4.84 -1.78
N LEU A 74 -11.87 -6.13 -1.43
CA LEU A 74 -13.05 -6.92 -1.05
C LEU A 74 -13.94 -6.19 -0.02
N PHE A 75 -13.40 -5.36 0.87
CA PHE A 75 -14.19 -4.76 1.96
C PHE A 75 -15.36 -3.89 1.47
N ARG A 76 -15.25 -3.22 0.32
CA ARG A 76 -16.31 -2.29 -0.15
C ARG A 76 -16.84 -2.55 -1.55
N GLN A 77 -16.13 -3.31 -2.39
CA GLN A 77 -16.49 -3.50 -3.80
C GLN A 77 -16.31 -4.97 -4.22
N GLN A 78 -16.94 -5.89 -3.47
CA GLN A 78 -16.85 -7.34 -3.69
C GLN A 78 -17.19 -7.73 -5.13
N ASP A 79 -18.24 -7.14 -5.70
CA ASP A 79 -18.74 -7.49 -7.03
C ASP A 79 -17.78 -7.12 -8.17
N LYS A 80 -16.85 -6.18 -7.91
CA LYS A 80 -15.87 -5.72 -8.90
C LYS A 80 -14.52 -6.40 -8.73
N HIS A 81 -14.27 -7.05 -7.61
CA HIS A 81 -12.98 -7.67 -7.34
C HIS A 81 -12.78 -8.92 -8.20
N ILE A 82 -11.60 -9.06 -8.80
CA ILE A 82 -11.20 -10.25 -9.55
C ILE A 82 -10.17 -11.02 -8.74
N ASP A 83 -9.04 -10.38 -8.42
CA ASP A 83 -7.92 -10.99 -7.71
C ASP A 83 -7.08 -9.94 -7.00
N TRP A 84 -6.22 -10.36 -6.07
CA TRP A 84 -5.33 -9.47 -5.35
C TRP A 84 -4.03 -10.15 -4.90
N MET A 85 -3.03 -9.32 -4.62
CA MET A 85 -1.77 -9.74 -4.04
C MET A 85 -1.31 -8.74 -2.99
N ARG A 86 -1.00 -9.23 -1.78
CA ARG A 86 -0.26 -8.43 -0.79
C ARG A 86 1.15 -8.19 -1.31
N ILE A 87 1.53 -6.93 -1.48
CA ILE A 87 2.91 -6.58 -1.82
C ILE A 87 3.78 -6.59 -0.56
N GLY A 88 3.26 -5.99 0.52
CA GLY A 88 3.95 -5.94 1.82
C GLY A 88 3.61 -4.68 2.59
N ALA A 89 4.53 -4.24 3.46
CA ALA A 89 4.42 -2.97 4.15
C ALA A 89 5.71 -2.14 4.00
N PHE A 90 5.55 -0.82 4.10
CA PHE A 90 6.63 0.16 4.04
C PHE A 90 6.36 1.28 5.05
N PHE A 91 7.39 2.08 5.34
CA PHE A 91 7.35 3.13 6.34
C PHE A 91 7.50 4.52 5.74
N LEU A 92 6.58 5.42 6.10
CA LEU A 92 6.63 6.83 5.73
C LEU A 92 7.04 7.68 6.95
N ASP A 93 8.24 8.23 6.91
CA ASP A 93 8.80 9.15 7.93
C ASP A 93 8.67 10.64 7.53
N SER A 94 7.89 10.89 6.49
CA SER A 94 7.66 12.21 5.90
C SER A 94 6.19 12.35 5.55
N PRO A 95 5.55 13.49 5.85
CA PRO A 95 4.15 13.74 5.49
C PRO A 95 4.00 14.10 4.00
N VAL A 96 4.97 13.72 3.17
CA VAL A 96 5.05 14.06 1.75
C VAL A 96 5.59 12.85 0.99
N VAL A 97 4.87 12.47 -0.07
CA VAL A 97 5.22 11.36 -0.96
C VAL A 97 5.19 11.80 -2.42
N ILE A 98 5.88 11.05 -3.27
CA ILE A 98 5.79 11.16 -4.71
C ILE A 98 4.97 9.98 -5.22
N LEU A 99 3.93 10.26 -6.00
CA LEU A 99 3.17 9.29 -6.76
C LEU A 99 3.59 9.39 -8.22
N THR A 100 3.74 8.26 -8.90
CA THR A 100 4.05 8.28 -10.33
C THR A 100 3.50 7.05 -11.04
N ASP A 101 3.21 7.19 -12.34
CA ASP A 101 2.94 6.06 -13.23
C ASP A 101 4.15 5.65 -14.09
N SER A 102 5.30 6.29 -13.88
CA SER A 102 6.55 6.02 -14.58
C SER A 102 7.66 5.72 -13.58
N LEU A 103 8.29 4.56 -13.74
CA LEU A 103 9.44 4.18 -12.92
C LEU A 103 10.75 4.88 -13.37
N CYS A 104 10.71 5.56 -14.51
CA CYS A 104 11.78 6.43 -15.00
C CYS A 104 11.52 7.87 -14.52
N LEU A 105 11.79 8.13 -13.24
CA LEU A 105 11.53 9.45 -12.65
C LEU A 105 12.40 10.55 -13.29
N PRO A 106 11.81 11.66 -13.76
CA PRO A 106 12.58 12.84 -14.11
C PRO A 106 13.21 13.43 -12.84
N MET A 107 14.54 13.52 -12.78
CA MET A 107 15.29 13.97 -11.59
C MET A 107 14.98 15.41 -11.10
N LYS A 108 14.16 16.18 -11.81
CA LYS A 108 13.80 17.57 -11.48
C LYS A 108 12.35 17.66 -10.97
N ILE A 109 12.06 17.06 -9.82
CA ILE A 109 10.79 17.35 -9.12
C ILE A 109 11.00 18.66 -8.35
N SER A 110 10.56 19.77 -8.94
CA SER A 110 10.49 21.08 -8.28
C SER A 110 9.50 21.00 -7.12
N ARG A 111 9.90 21.44 -5.92
CA ARG A 111 9.05 21.43 -4.70
C ARG A 111 7.88 22.43 -4.76
N GLU A 112 7.90 23.31 -5.76
CA GLU A 112 7.05 24.51 -5.86
C GLU A 112 5.99 24.44 -6.98
N GLU A 113 6.00 23.39 -7.81
CA GLU A 113 4.98 23.26 -8.86
C GLU A 113 3.63 22.77 -8.30
N THR A 114 2.55 23.41 -8.73
CA THR A 114 1.17 22.97 -8.44
C THR A 114 0.95 21.54 -8.91
N THR A 115 0.55 20.67 -7.97
CA THR A 115 0.37 19.22 -8.12
C THR A 115 -0.41 18.77 -9.35
N LYS A 116 -1.43 19.52 -9.78
CA LYS A 116 -2.25 19.15 -10.95
C LYS A 116 -1.49 19.27 -12.28
N LYS A 117 -0.69 20.33 -12.46
CA LYS A 117 -0.01 20.60 -13.73
C LYS A 117 1.10 19.60 -14.04
N THR A 118 1.89 19.21 -13.04
CA THR A 118 2.99 18.23 -13.19
C THR A 118 2.46 16.80 -13.41
N LEU A 119 1.28 16.50 -12.86
CA LEU A 119 0.62 15.20 -12.96
C LEU A 119 0.03 14.99 -14.36
N GLU A 120 -0.62 16.00 -14.92
CA GLU A 120 -1.15 15.97 -16.30
C GLU A 120 -0.04 15.91 -17.36
N SER A 121 1.16 16.45 -17.08
CA SER A 121 2.25 16.51 -18.08
C SER A 121 3.22 15.32 -18.05
N CYS A 122 3.48 14.75 -16.86
CA CYS A 122 4.54 13.76 -16.66
C CYS A 122 4.13 12.57 -15.78
N GLY A 123 2.83 12.42 -15.48
CA GLY A 123 2.32 11.31 -14.67
C GLY A 123 2.94 11.23 -13.27
N THR A 124 3.35 12.37 -12.69
CA THR A 124 4.03 12.44 -11.39
C THR A 124 3.41 13.53 -10.51
N CYS A 125 3.16 13.21 -9.25
CA CYS A 125 2.48 14.08 -8.29
C CYS A 125 3.18 14.08 -6.93
N LEU A 126 3.36 15.26 -6.33
CA LEU A 126 3.83 15.41 -4.96
C LEU A 126 2.64 15.54 -3.99
N LEU A 127 2.29 14.48 -3.30
CA LEU A 127 1.17 14.49 -2.35
C LEU A 127 1.67 14.86 -0.94
N LYS A 128 1.00 15.83 -0.31
CA LYS A 128 1.31 16.36 1.04
C LYS A 128 0.23 15.95 2.03
N ASN A 129 0.47 16.21 3.32
CA ASN A 129 -0.45 15.88 4.43
C ASN A 129 -0.68 14.37 4.57
N ILE A 130 0.36 13.56 4.31
CA ILE A 130 0.31 12.11 4.47
C ILE A 130 0.51 11.75 5.95
N LYS A 131 -0.30 10.81 6.45
CA LYS A 131 -0.07 10.24 7.78
C LYS A 131 1.24 9.46 7.80
N THR A 132 2.14 9.83 8.70
CA THR A 132 3.41 9.10 8.88
C THR A 132 3.20 7.81 9.65
N GLY A 133 4.04 6.80 9.41
CA GLY A 133 3.93 5.49 10.04
C GLY A 133 4.00 4.32 9.06
N ILE A 134 3.36 3.22 9.44
CA ILE A 134 3.35 1.97 8.67
C ILE A 134 2.22 2.01 7.65
N TRP A 135 2.55 1.70 6.40
CA TRP A 135 1.62 1.60 5.29
C TRP A 135 1.67 0.18 4.72
N ILE A 136 0.49 -0.37 4.45
CA ILE A 136 0.31 -1.67 3.80
C ILE A 136 0.00 -1.42 2.33
N ALA A 137 0.69 -2.12 1.45
CA ALA A 137 0.50 -2.03 0.01
C ALA A 137 -0.02 -3.34 -0.57
N ASP A 138 -1.07 -3.21 -1.38
CA ASP A 138 -1.67 -4.32 -2.11
C ASP A 138 -1.80 -3.96 -3.58
N LEU A 139 -1.68 -4.98 -4.43
CA LEU A 139 -2.07 -4.91 -5.83
C LEU A 139 -3.43 -5.56 -5.98
N GLN A 140 -4.35 -4.86 -6.62
CA GLN A 140 -5.73 -5.28 -6.82
C GLN A 140 -6.04 -5.35 -8.31
N LEU A 141 -6.73 -6.40 -8.71
CA LEU A 141 -7.25 -6.62 -10.04
C LEU A 141 -8.76 -6.54 -9.96
N VAL A 142 -9.36 -5.61 -10.69
CA VAL A 142 -10.79 -5.28 -10.56
C VAL A 142 -11.42 -5.12 -11.92
N ARG A 143 -12.72 -5.38 -12.03
CA ARG A 143 -13.49 -5.11 -13.24
C ARG A 143 -13.55 -3.60 -13.50
N CYS A 144 -13.47 -3.20 -14.76
CA CYS A 144 -13.61 -1.81 -15.17
C CYS A 144 -14.89 -1.20 -14.57
N PRO A 145 -14.81 -0.11 -13.78
CA PRO A 145 -15.98 0.47 -13.13
C PRO A 145 -16.89 1.26 -14.07
N VAL A 146 -16.42 1.58 -15.28
CA VAL A 146 -17.14 2.36 -16.31
C VAL A 146 -17.89 1.45 -17.29
N CYS A 147 -17.52 0.17 -17.34
CA CYS A 147 -17.83 -0.69 -18.46
C CYS A 147 -18.91 -1.72 -18.07
N GLU A 148 -20.18 -1.37 -18.15
CA GLU A 148 -21.29 -2.35 -18.18
C GLU A 148 -21.60 -2.84 -19.61
N GLN A 149 -20.82 -2.40 -20.61
CA GLN A 149 -21.08 -2.69 -22.02
C GLN A 149 -20.42 -4.00 -22.47
N ASN A 150 -21.17 -4.78 -23.26
CA ASN A 150 -20.84 -6.12 -23.79
C ASN A 150 -19.61 -6.21 -24.72
N GLY A 151 -18.75 -5.19 -24.78
CA GLY A 151 -17.51 -5.17 -25.56
C GLY A 151 -16.26 -4.80 -24.77
N CYS A 152 -16.36 -4.59 -23.46
CA CYS A 152 -15.20 -4.33 -22.62
C CYS A 152 -14.82 -5.58 -21.82
N ASP A 153 -13.74 -6.25 -22.22
CA ASP A 153 -13.09 -7.30 -21.42
C ASP A 153 -12.42 -6.75 -20.14
N GLY A 154 -12.58 -5.44 -19.87
CA GLY A 154 -11.63 -4.56 -19.21
C GLY A 154 -11.37 -4.87 -17.74
N THR A 155 -10.21 -5.42 -17.50
CA THR A 155 -9.62 -5.53 -16.17
C THR A 155 -8.79 -4.28 -15.88
N MET A 156 -8.98 -3.69 -14.69
CA MET A 156 -8.24 -2.54 -14.19
C MET A 156 -7.28 -2.99 -13.09
N GLN A 157 -6.04 -2.50 -13.15
CA GLN A 157 -5.06 -2.73 -12.10
C GLN A 157 -5.05 -1.55 -11.12
N THR A 158 -4.94 -1.84 -9.83
CA THR A 158 -4.91 -0.81 -8.79
C THR A 158 -3.83 -1.09 -7.76
N LEU A 159 -2.90 -0.14 -7.58
CA LEU A 159 -1.99 -0.12 -6.43
C LEU A 159 -2.68 0.64 -5.29
N ASP A 160 -3.04 -0.07 -4.24
CA ASP A 160 -3.60 0.50 -3.01
C ASP A 160 -2.53 0.52 -1.91
N ALA A 161 -2.33 1.68 -1.31
CA ALA A 161 -1.53 1.85 -0.10
C ALA A 161 -2.40 2.46 1.00
N ARG A 162 -2.36 1.85 2.19
CA ARG A 162 -3.24 2.22 3.32
C ARG A 162 -2.45 2.26 4.61
N HIS A 163 -2.65 3.31 5.40
CA HIS A 163 -2.06 3.40 6.73
C HIS A 163 -2.61 2.27 7.61
N ILE A 164 -1.77 1.60 8.40
CA ILE A 164 -2.18 0.42 9.19
C ILE A 164 -3.36 0.69 10.14
N GLU A 165 -3.47 1.91 10.66
CA GLU A 165 -4.54 2.31 11.58
C GLU A 165 -5.89 2.51 10.88
N LEU A 166 -5.91 2.68 9.55
CA LEU A 166 -7.13 2.97 8.79
C LEU A 166 -8.24 1.94 9.06
N PHE A 167 -7.87 0.67 9.15
CA PHE A 167 -8.81 -0.45 9.30
C PHE A 167 -9.55 -0.47 10.64
N LEU A 168 -9.07 0.31 11.61
CA LEU A 168 -9.66 0.45 12.94
C LEU A 168 -10.43 1.77 13.10
N CYS A 169 -10.42 2.64 12.09
CA CYS A 169 -11.16 3.88 12.12
C CYS A 169 -12.64 3.65 11.78
N GLU A 170 -13.54 4.15 12.62
CA GLU A 170 -14.99 4.04 12.44
C GLU A 170 -15.43 4.54 11.07
N GLY A 171 -14.97 5.73 10.66
CA GLY A 171 -15.33 6.30 9.36
C GLY A 171 -14.86 5.49 8.14
N PHE A 172 -13.85 4.63 8.32
CA PHE A 172 -13.49 3.67 7.28
C PHE A 172 -14.40 2.44 7.33
N GLN A 173 -14.70 1.93 8.51
CA GLN A 173 -15.51 0.72 8.71
C GLN A 173 -16.97 0.92 8.31
N ASP A 174 -17.54 2.10 8.58
CA ASP A 174 -18.94 2.44 8.25
C ASP A 174 -19.14 2.90 6.80
N GLY A 175 -18.05 3.11 6.05
CA GLY A 175 -18.09 3.56 4.66
C GLY A 175 -18.23 5.08 4.46
N SER A 176 -18.20 5.89 5.53
CA SER A 176 -18.38 7.34 5.43
C SER A 176 -17.18 8.08 4.81
N TRP A 177 -15.97 7.53 4.92
CA TRP A 177 -14.78 8.09 4.28
C TRP A 177 -14.64 7.58 2.85
N GLU A 178 -14.55 8.48 1.88
CA GLU A 178 -14.47 8.17 0.45
C GLU A 178 -13.13 8.58 -0.18
N TYR A 179 -12.86 8.03 -1.36
CA TYR A 179 -11.70 8.42 -2.16
C TYR A 179 -12.00 9.67 -2.99
N ASP A 180 -11.14 10.68 -2.87
CA ASP A 180 -11.13 11.86 -3.72
C ASP A 180 -10.17 11.69 -4.90
N LEU A 181 -10.59 12.07 -6.10
CA LEU A 181 -9.70 12.14 -7.27
C LEU A 181 -8.74 13.33 -7.13
N ILE A 182 -7.44 13.03 -7.04
CA ILE A 182 -6.38 14.05 -6.95
C ILE A 182 -6.00 14.53 -8.35
N GLY A 183 -5.97 13.62 -9.32
CA GLY A 183 -5.70 13.91 -10.71
C GLY A 183 -5.56 12.66 -11.57
N SER A 184 -5.30 12.86 -12.85
CA SER A 184 -5.17 11.80 -13.84
C SER A 184 -4.13 12.13 -14.89
N HIS A 185 -3.54 11.08 -15.46
CA HIS A 185 -2.62 11.18 -16.59
C HIS A 185 -3.07 10.20 -17.66
N GLN A 186 -3.22 10.68 -18.89
CA GLN A 186 -3.69 9.88 -20.01
C GLN A 186 -2.63 9.85 -21.10
N THR A 187 -2.32 8.65 -21.56
CA THR A 187 -1.46 8.41 -22.72
C THR A 187 -2.29 7.73 -23.81
N VAL A 188 -2.49 8.40 -24.94
CA VAL A 188 -3.28 7.89 -26.09
C VAL A 188 -2.35 7.38 -27.19
N LYS A 189 -1.64 6.31 -26.87
CA LYS A 189 -0.76 5.55 -27.77
C LYS A 189 -0.42 4.23 -27.10
N ASN A 190 0.01 3.25 -27.90
CA ASN A 190 0.54 2.00 -27.37
C ASN A 190 1.62 2.24 -26.31
N ILE A 191 1.44 1.61 -25.15
CA ILE A 191 2.42 1.61 -24.06
C ILE A 191 2.85 0.18 -23.73
N GLU A 192 4.12 0.00 -23.38
CA GLU A 192 4.69 -1.33 -23.11
C GLU A 192 4.31 -1.88 -21.74
N ALA A 193 4.01 -1.02 -20.76
CA ALA A 193 3.72 -1.45 -19.40
C ALA A 193 2.88 -0.44 -18.60
N ALA A 194 2.00 -0.96 -17.74
CA ALA A 194 1.31 -0.20 -16.71
C ALA A 194 2.17 -0.18 -15.44
N SER A 195 2.75 0.98 -15.13
CA SER A 195 3.62 1.19 -13.97
C SER A 195 2.99 2.12 -12.93
N GLY A 196 3.25 1.89 -11.66
CA GLY A 196 2.72 2.69 -10.57
C GLY A 196 3.64 2.63 -9.35
N ALA A 197 3.99 3.76 -8.76
CA ALA A 197 4.87 3.78 -7.60
C ALA A 197 4.56 4.90 -6.61
N ILE A 198 4.89 4.63 -5.36
CA ILE A 198 4.79 5.54 -4.22
C ILE A 198 6.16 5.61 -3.56
N PHE A 199 6.75 6.80 -3.52
CA PHE A 199 8.05 7.04 -2.92
C PHE A 199 7.95 8.01 -1.75
N ASN A 200 8.60 7.70 -0.64
CA ASN A 200 8.89 8.69 0.39
C ASN A 200 9.87 9.73 -0.16
N VAL A 201 9.46 10.99 -0.24
CA VAL A 201 10.25 12.06 -0.85
C VAL A 201 11.62 12.25 -0.19
N LYS A 202 11.72 12.02 1.12
CA LYS A 202 12.99 12.18 1.86
C LYS A 202 13.97 11.05 1.56
N ARG A 203 13.47 9.88 1.15
CA ARG A 203 14.23 8.63 1.05
C ARG A 203 14.45 8.16 -0.38
N ILE A 204 13.91 8.88 -1.37
CA ILE A 204 13.98 8.48 -2.78
C ILE A 204 15.41 8.38 -3.34
N LYS A 205 16.35 9.15 -2.77
CA LYS A 205 17.78 9.11 -3.13
C LYS A 205 18.59 8.14 -2.28
N ASP A 206 17.98 7.55 -1.25
CA ASP A 206 18.67 6.60 -0.38
C ASP A 206 18.88 5.28 -1.13
N ARG A 207 19.94 4.55 -0.75
CA ARG A 207 20.19 3.21 -1.31
C ARG A 207 19.02 2.24 -1.08
N SER A 208 18.19 2.50 -0.07
CA SER A 208 16.98 1.72 0.22
C SER A 208 15.94 1.81 -0.90
N ALA A 209 15.93 2.83 -1.74
CA ALA A 209 15.06 2.94 -2.91
C ALA A 209 15.68 2.35 -4.19
N ALA A 210 16.98 2.04 -4.19
CA ALA A 210 17.70 1.60 -5.39
C ALA A 210 17.15 0.29 -5.99
N GLY A 211 16.58 -0.59 -5.15
CA GLY A 211 15.96 -1.83 -5.61
C GLY A 211 14.78 -1.60 -6.56
N ILE A 212 14.03 -0.51 -6.40
CA ILE A 212 12.90 -0.18 -7.28
C ILE A 212 13.39 0.25 -8.66
N PHE A 213 14.45 1.07 -8.71
CA PHE A 213 15.00 1.59 -9.96
C PHE A 213 15.83 0.56 -10.73
N ASN A 214 16.21 -0.56 -10.11
CA ASN A 214 16.82 -1.69 -10.80
C ASN A 214 15.75 -2.54 -11.50
N LEU A 215 15.07 -1.97 -12.50
CA LEU A 215 13.90 -2.59 -13.14
C LEU A 215 14.16 -4.04 -13.56
N LYS A 216 15.31 -4.30 -14.19
CA LYS A 216 15.71 -5.63 -14.68
C LYS A 216 15.74 -6.72 -13.60
N SER A 217 15.85 -6.38 -12.32
CA SER A 217 15.87 -7.38 -11.25
C SER A 217 14.50 -7.88 -10.81
N TRP A 218 13.41 -7.21 -11.20
CA TRP A 218 12.08 -7.54 -10.68
C TRP A 218 10.93 -7.39 -11.68
N ILE A 219 11.04 -6.57 -12.74
CA ILE A 219 10.00 -6.51 -13.76
C ILE A 219 9.96 -7.81 -14.57
N GLY A 220 8.77 -8.14 -15.09
CA GLY A 220 8.58 -9.28 -15.97
C GLY A 220 9.38 -9.11 -17.27
N ARG A 221 9.70 -10.23 -17.91
CA ARG A 221 10.20 -10.23 -19.29
C ARG A 221 9.11 -9.69 -20.22
N SER A 222 9.46 -9.24 -21.42
CA SER A 222 8.52 -8.60 -22.36
C SER A 222 7.30 -9.46 -22.72
N ASP A 223 7.41 -10.78 -22.59
CA ASP A 223 6.35 -11.78 -22.81
C ASP A 223 5.62 -12.21 -21.52
N ASP A 224 6.03 -11.71 -20.36
CA ASP A 224 5.40 -11.97 -19.07
C ASP A 224 4.42 -10.85 -18.73
N TRP A 225 3.13 -11.14 -18.91
CA TRP A 225 2.02 -10.23 -18.60
C TRP A 225 1.55 -10.32 -17.14
N GLN A 226 2.18 -11.15 -16.30
CA GLN A 226 1.82 -11.19 -14.89
C GLN A 226 2.28 -9.92 -14.18
N PRO A 227 1.43 -9.31 -13.35
CA PRO A 227 1.84 -8.16 -12.56
C PRO A 227 3.01 -8.50 -11.64
N LYS A 228 4.01 -7.63 -11.64
CA LYS A 228 5.13 -7.68 -10.70
C LYS A 228 5.04 -6.51 -9.74
N ALA A 229 5.51 -6.75 -8.52
CA ALA A 229 5.58 -5.72 -7.50
C ALA A 229 6.90 -5.83 -6.75
N VAL A 230 7.37 -4.70 -6.26
CA VAL A 230 8.54 -4.61 -5.40
C VAL A 230 8.26 -3.62 -4.29
N ILE A 231 8.77 -3.93 -3.11
CA ILE A 231 8.67 -3.06 -1.95
C ILE A 231 10.02 -2.91 -1.29
N THR A 232 10.26 -1.72 -0.77
CA THR A 232 11.42 -1.41 0.06
C THR A 232 10.93 -0.76 1.35
N PHE A 233 11.85 -0.51 2.29
CA PHE A 233 11.51 0.12 3.56
C PHE A 233 10.72 1.42 3.45
N HIS A 234 10.81 2.16 2.34
CA HIS A 234 10.21 3.49 2.21
C HIS A 234 9.48 3.73 0.88
N SER A 235 9.25 2.68 0.09
CA SER A 235 8.69 2.85 -1.24
C SER A 235 8.07 1.55 -1.74
N VAL A 236 7.10 1.66 -2.63
CA VAL A 236 6.46 0.51 -3.29
C VAL A 236 6.25 0.82 -4.76
N ALA A 237 6.39 -0.19 -5.61
CA ALA A 237 6.17 -0.07 -7.04
C ALA A 237 5.54 -1.34 -7.62
N VAL A 238 4.77 -1.16 -8.68
CA VAL A 238 4.16 -2.22 -9.48
C VAL A 238 4.44 -1.98 -10.95
N ASN A 239 4.55 -3.06 -11.72
CA ASN A 239 4.71 -3.03 -13.16
C ASN A 239 4.03 -4.25 -13.78
N THR A 240 3.24 -4.01 -14.82
CA THR A 240 2.60 -5.06 -15.62
C THR A 240 2.86 -4.78 -17.07
N ASN A 241 3.54 -5.71 -17.76
CA ASN A 241 3.77 -5.57 -19.19
C ASN A 241 2.44 -5.76 -19.93
N LEU A 242 2.20 -4.93 -20.93
CA LEU A 242 0.95 -4.87 -21.65
C LEU A 242 1.12 -5.44 -23.06
N GLN A 243 0.03 -6.04 -23.55
CA GLN A 243 -0.12 -6.32 -24.98
C GLN A 243 -0.36 -5.02 -25.74
N GLU A 244 -0.37 -5.09 -27.07
CA GLU A 244 -0.70 -3.93 -27.92
C GLU A 244 -2.04 -3.30 -27.49
N ASN A 245 -2.03 -1.98 -27.29
CA ASN A 245 -3.15 -1.24 -26.72
C ASN A 245 -3.30 0.16 -27.33
N GLU A 246 -4.46 0.77 -27.12
CA GLU A 246 -4.75 2.15 -27.57
C GLU A 246 -4.26 3.22 -26.58
N GLY A 247 -3.83 2.79 -25.39
CA GLY A 247 -3.22 3.63 -24.38
C GLY A 247 -3.67 3.30 -22.97
N LEU A 248 -3.37 4.21 -22.05
CA LEU A 248 -3.60 4.04 -20.63
C LEU A 248 -4.08 5.32 -19.98
N LEU A 249 -5.11 5.20 -19.14
CA LEU A 249 -5.56 6.21 -18.21
C LEU A 249 -5.15 5.82 -16.80
N VAL A 250 -4.32 6.65 -16.18
CA VAL A 250 -3.93 6.52 -14.78
C VAL A 250 -4.66 7.56 -13.95
N LYS A 251 -5.28 7.15 -12.85
CA LYS A 251 -5.93 8.04 -11.90
C LYS A 251 -5.34 7.86 -10.50
N TYR A 252 -5.13 8.97 -9.82
CA TYR A 252 -4.59 9.02 -8.47
C TYR A 252 -5.71 9.47 -7.54
N HIS A 253 -6.02 8.66 -6.55
CA HIS A 253 -7.00 8.98 -5.52
C HIS A 253 -6.36 8.97 -4.14
N ALA A 254 -6.93 9.73 -3.22
CA ALA A 254 -6.59 9.69 -1.81
C ALA A 254 -7.82 9.71 -0.94
N MET A 255 -7.72 9.10 0.24
CA MET A 255 -8.72 9.17 1.29
C MET A 255 -8.11 9.88 2.49
N LYS A 256 -8.85 10.83 3.06
CA LYS A 256 -8.50 11.55 4.29
C LYS A 256 -9.21 10.95 5.50
N ALA A 257 -8.60 11.08 6.67
CA ALA A 257 -9.23 10.77 7.94
C ALA A 257 -10.28 11.85 8.30
N GLY A 258 -11.51 11.67 7.84
CA GLY A 258 -12.55 12.72 7.89
C GLY A 258 -12.27 13.84 6.89
N THR A 259 -12.96 14.98 7.02
CA THR A 259 -12.93 16.06 6.01
C THR A 259 -11.59 16.81 5.94
N GLU A 260 -10.97 17.05 7.10
CA GLU A 260 -9.75 17.86 7.23
C GLU A 260 -8.54 17.07 7.76
N GLY A 261 -8.65 15.75 7.87
CA GLY A 261 -7.57 14.93 8.42
C GLY A 261 -6.42 14.66 7.46
N GLU A 262 -5.43 13.94 7.98
CA GLU A 262 -4.31 13.41 7.21
C GLU A 262 -4.80 12.42 6.14
N ILE A 263 -4.04 12.30 5.06
CA ILE A 263 -4.25 11.26 4.04
C ILE A 263 -3.81 9.92 4.62
N VAL A 264 -4.74 8.98 4.63
CA VAL A 264 -4.62 7.64 5.24
C VAL A 264 -4.77 6.51 4.22
N SER A 265 -5.17 6.81 2.99
CA SER A 265 -5.06 5.89 1.86
C SER A 265 -4.74 6.60 0.57
N ILE A 266 -3.99 5.92 -0.30
CA ILE A 266 -3.61 6.33 -1.63
C ILE A 266 -3.94 5.18 -2.58
N ARG A 267 -4.51 5.53 -3.73
CA ARG A 267 -4.88 4.57 -4.79
C ARG A 267 -4.39 5.06 -6.13
N ILE A 268 -3.65 4.22 -6.86
CA ILE A 268 -3.23 4.47 -8.24
C ILE A 268 -3.91 3.41 -9.12
N SER A 269 -4.90 3.83 -9.90
CA SER A 269 -5.64 2.94 -10.79
C SER A 269 -5.22 3.13 -12.24
N GLN A 270 -5.01 2.03 -12.95
CA GLN A 270 -4.52 1.99 -14.33
C GLN A 270 -5.54 1.25 -15.19
N GLN A 271 -6.10 1.96 -16.17
CA GLN A 271 -7.14 1.47 -17.05
C GLN A 271 -6.66 1.56 -18.50
N LEU A 272 -6.72 0.45 -19.24
CA LEU A 272 -6.50 0.47 -20.69
C LEU A 272 -7.60 1.31 -21.37
N LEU A 273 -7.20 2.10 -22.37
CA LEU A 273 -8.10 2.88 -23.20
C LEU A 273 -8.76 2.02 -24.27
#